data_AF-A0AAQ3NT96-F1
#
_entry.id   AF-A0AAQ3NT96-F1
#
_cell.length_a   1.000
_cell.length_b   1.000
_cell.length_c   1.000
_cell.angle_alpha   90.00
_cell.angle_beta   90.00
_cell.angle_gamma   90.00
#
_symmetry.space_group_name_H-M   'P 1'
#
loop_
_entity.id
_entity.type
_entity.pdbx_description
1 polymer ?
#
loop_
_entity_poly.entity_id
_entity_poly.type
_entity_poly.pdbx_seq_one_letter_code
_entity_poly.pdbx_strand_id
1 'polypeptide(L)'
;MESCVPPGFRFHPIDEELVGYYLRKKVASQNIDLDIIREMDLYHRCRIRYEEQNEWYFFSHKDKKYPTGARTNRATMAGFWKAIGRDKAVYDKAKLIGMRKTLVFYKGRIVYELRCCCHFISM
;
A
#
# COMPACT_ATOMS: atom_id res chain seq x y z
N MET A 1 10.72 0.81 -21.24
CA MET A 1 9.77 0.20 -22.17
C MET A 1 8.39 0.61 -21.71
N GLU A 2 7.70 1.46 -22.48
CA GLU A 2 6.31 1.80 -22.21
C GLU A 2 5.45 0.54 -22.36
N SER A 3 4.75 0.15 -21.31
CA SER A 3 3.75 -0.90 -21.37
C SER A 3 2.64 -0.44 -22.31
N CYS A 4 2.51 -1.10 -23.47
CA CYS A 4 1.50 -0.80 -24.48
C CYS A 4 0.12 -1.28 -24.01
N VAL A 5 -0.47 -0.56 -23.06
CA VAL A 5 -1.80 -0.85 -22.53
C VAL A 5 -2.87 -0.20 -23.42
N PRO A 6 -3.92 -0.93 -23.84
CA PRO A 6 -4.99 -0.36 -24.65
C PRO A 6 -5.69 0.81 -23.95
N PRO A 7 -6.23 1.79 -24.70
CA PRO A 7 -7.08 2.83 -24.14
C PRO A 7 -8.23 2.24 -23.32
N GLY A 8 -8.42 2.75 -22.10
CA GLY A 8 -9.44 2.25 -21.17
C GLY A 8 -8.98 1.18 -20.20
N PHE A 9 -7.74 0.67 -20.31
CA PHE A 9 -7.16 -0.19 -19.28
C PHE A 9 -7.12 0.54 -17.93
N ARG A 10 -7.63 -0.10 -16.89
CA ARG A 10 -7.59 0.40 -15.51
C ARG A 10 -6.95 -0.65 -14.62
N PHE A 11 -6.00 -0.22 -13.81
CA PHE A 11 -5.38 -1.08 -12.82
C PHE A 11 -6.36 -1.29 -11.65
N HIS A 12 -6.97 -2.47 -11.60
CA HIS A 12 -7.93 -2.85 -10.56
C HIS A 12 -7.66 -4.29 -10.08
N PRO A 13 -6.51 -4.52 -9.43
CA PRO A 13 -6.09 -5.86 -9.05
C PRO A 13 -6.93 -6.40 -7.89
N ILE A 14 -7.11 -7.72 -7.85
CA ILE A 14 -7.67 -8.38 -6.66
C ILE A 14 -6.61 -8.57 -5.57
N ASP A 15 -7.06 -8.80 -4.33
CA ASP A 15 -6.16 -9.04 -3.18
C ASP A 15 -5.13 -10.14 -3.47
N GLU A 16 -5.54 -11.19 -4.18
CA GLU A 16 -4.70 -12.34 -4.53
C GLU A 16 -3.59 -11.97 -5.51
N GLU A 17 -3.86 -11.09 -6.48
CA GLU A 17 -2.85 -10.59 -7.44
C GLU A 17 -1.87 -9.64 -6.76
N LEU A 18 -2.38 -8.74 -5.91
CA LEU A 18 -1.55 -7.81 -5.13
C LEU A 18 -0.51 -8.55 -4.28
N VAL A 19 -0.92 -9.61 -3.59
CA VAL A 19 -0.04 -10.37 -2.70
C VAL A 19 0.73 -11.46 -3.44
N GLY A 20 0.03 -12.27 -4.23
CA GLY A 20 0.54 -13.48 -4.85
C GLY A 20 1.43 -13.23 -6.07
N TYR A 21 1.20 -12.13 -6.78
CA TYR A 21 1.99 -11.73 -7.95
C TYR A 21 2.87 -10.52 -7.63
N TYR A 22 2.29 -9.35 -7.34
CA TYR A 22 3.05 -8.10 -7.23
C TYR A 22 4.00 -8.08 -6.03
N LEU A 23 3.49 -8.31 -4.81
CA LEU A 23 4.32 -8.31 -3.60
C LEU A 23 5.33 -9.45 -3.61
N ARG A 24 4.90 -10.67 -3.97
CA ARG A 24 5.78 -11.84 -4.04
C ARG A 24 6.96 -11.60 -4.97
N LYS A 25 6.71 -11.09 -6.18
CA LYS A 25 7.77 -10.76 -7.14
C LYS A 25 8.67 -9.63 -6.62
N LYS A 26 8.10 -8.58 -6.04
CA LYS A 26 8.87 -7.45 -5.49
C LYS A 26 9.83 -7.91 -4.38
N VAL A 27 9.35 -8.71 -3.43
CA VAL A 27 10.18 -9.26 -2.32
C VAL A 27 11.25 -10.21 -2.86
N ALA A 28 10.92 -11.02 -3.86
CA ALA A 28 11.87 -11.92 -4.53
C ALA A 28 12.82 -11.18 -5.50
N SER A 29 12.73 -9.86 -5.62
CA SER A 29 13.49 -9.05 -6.60
C SER A 29 13.36 -9.55 -8.04
N GLN A 30 12.17 -10.07 -8.39
CA GLN A 30 11.83 -10.56 -9.72
C GLN A 30 11.19 -9.47 -10.57
N ASN A 31 11.34 -9.57 -11.90
CA ASN A 31 10.70 -8.66 -12.84
C ASN A 31 9.16 -8.73 -12.78
N ILE A 32 8.53 -7.57 -12.72
CA ILE A 32 7.07 -7.38 -12.76
C ILE A 32 6.70 -6.92 -14.16
N ASP A 33 5.73 -7.59 -14.80
CA ASP A 33 5.44 -7.38 -16.22
C ASP A 33 4.83 -6.00 -16.50
N LEU A 34 4.33 -5.32 -15.46
CA LEU A 34 3.78 -3.98 -15.47
C LEU A 34 4.28 -3.19 -14.24
N ASP A 35 5.23 -2.28 -14.42
CA ASP A 35 5.80 -1.43 -13.36
C ASP A 35 4.83 -0.28 -12.97
N ILE A 36 3.59 -0.65 -12.66
CA ILE A 36 2.50 0.28 -12.30
C ILE A 36 2.62 0.68 -10.83
N ILE A 37 3.07 -0.24 -9.97
CA ILE A 37 3.16 -0.04 -8.52
C ILE A 37 4.55 0.47 -8.17
N ARG A 38 4.64 1.76 -7.84
CA ARG A 38 5.90 2.41 -7.47
C ARG A 38 6.25 2.17 -6.00
N GLU A 39 7.55 2.20 -5.73
CA GLU A 39 8.06 2.24 -4.37
C GLU A 39 7.92 3.67 -3.82
N MET A 40 7.31 3.81 -2.65
CA MET A 40 7.11 5.11 -2.01
C MET A 40 7.36 5.02 -0.52
N ASP A 41 8.23 5.89 -0.02
CA ASP A 41 8.38 6.12 1.41
C ASP A 41 7.21 6.97 1.92
N LEU A 42 6.30 6.29 2.62
CA LEU A 42 5.09 6.85 3.21
C LEU A 42 5.36 7.93 4.25
N TYR A 43 6.55 7.91 4.87
CA TYR A 43 6.86 8.76 6.01
C TYR A 43 7.39 10.13 5.59
N HIS A 44 7.98 10.20 4.39
CA HIS A 44 8.57 11.43 3.87
C HIS A 44 7.69 12.17 2.86
N ARG A 45 6.79 11.50 2.12
CA ARG A 45 6.11 12.12 0.96
C ARG A 45 4.63 11.77 0.77
N CYS A 46 3.79 11.96 1.79
CA CYS A 46 2.35 12.09 1.55
C CYS A 46 2.00 13.45 0.88
N ARG A 47 2.45 13.63 -0.36
CA ARG A 47 1.91 14.61 -1.32
C ARG A 47 1.08 13.87 -2.37
N ILE A 48 0.21 12.96 -1.94
CA ILE A 48 -0.78 12.37 -2.84
C ILE A 48 -1.72 13.52 -3.22
N ARG A 49 -1.45 14.11 -4.39
CA ARG A 49 -2.31 15.14 -4.96
C ARG A 49 -3.68 14.52 -5.19
N TYR A 50 -4.72 15.29 -4.91
CA TYR A 50 -6.11 14.99 -5.19
C TYR A 50 -6.40 15.00 -6.69
N GLU A 51 -5.59 14.32 -7.50
CA GLU A 51 -5.85 14.13 -8.91
C GLU A 51 -6.75 12.90 -9.10
N GLU A 52 -7.46 12.88 -10.23
CA GLU A 52 -8.70 12.13 -10.60
C GLU A 52 -8.67 10.59 -10.46
N GLN A 53 -7.67 10.01 -9.79
CA GLN A 53 -7.57 8.60 -9.46
C GLN A 53 -8.06 8.34 -8.03
N ASN A 54 -9.15 7.55 -7.92
CA ASN A 54 -9.77 7.18 -6.64
C ASN A 54 -8.91 6.24 -5.78
N GLU A 55 -7.94 5.55 -6.36
CA GLU A 55 -7.13 4.54 -5.68
C GLU A 55 -5.67 4.60 -6.10
N TRP A 56 -4.78 4.44 -5.12
CA TRP A 56 -3.34 4.42 -5.33
C TRP A 56 -2.72 3.19 -4.68
N TYR A 57 -1.75 2.59 -5.37
CA TYR A 57 -1.01 1.40 -4.94
C TYR A 57 0.49 1.72 -4.87
N PHE A 58 1.11 1.41 -3.74
CA PHE A 58 2.54 1.61 -3.53
C PHE A 58 3.16 0.47 -2.74
N PHE A 59 4.41 0.16 -3.06
CA PHE A 59 5.26 -0.62 -2.17
C PHE A 59 5.86 0.29 -1.10
N SER A 60 5.78 -0.16 0.15
CA SER A 60 6.44 0.51 1.27
C SER A 60 7.13 -0.52 2.14
N HIS A 61 8.29 -0.14 2.68
CA HIS A 61 8.97 -0.88 3.73
C HIS A 61 8.19 -0.75 5.05
N LYS A 62 8.18 -1.83 5.85
CA LYS A 62 7.70 -1.76 7.23
C LYS A 62 8.74 -1.11 8.13
N ASP A 63 8.57 0.17 8.42
CA ASP A 63 9.41 0.85 9.41
C ASP A 63 9.05 0.42 10.82
N LYS A 64 10.00 -0.20 11.53
CA LYS A 64 9.84 -0.48 12.95
C LYS A 64 9.91 0.83 13.73
N LYS A 65 8.91 1.10 14.58
CA LYS A 65 8.90 2.25 15.51
C LYS A 65 10.07 2.19 16.50
N TYR A 66 10.48 0.97 16.84
CA TYR A 66 11.61 0.70 17.73
C TYR A 66 12.47 -0.41 17.12
N PRO A 67 13.81 -0.37 17.24
CA PRO A 67 14.70 -1.39 16.68
C PRO A 67 14.33 -2.82 17.11
N THR A 68 13.83 -2.98 18.34
CA THR A 68 13.49 -4.26 18.98
C THR A 68 11.99 -4.56 19.01
N GLY A 69 11.12 -3.69 18.48
CA GLY A 69 9.67 -3.79 18.63
C GLY A 69 8.94 -4.20 17.35
N ALA A 70 7.83 -4.93 17.49
CA ALA A 70 6.91 -5.26 16.38
C ALA A 70 6.01 -4.08 15.96
N ARG A 71 6.03 -2.98 16.71
CA ARG A 71 5.19 -1.82 16.46
C ARG A 71 5.78 -1.02 15.29
N THR A 72 5.00 -0.86 14.21
CA THR A 72 5.40 -0.05 13.05
C THR A 72 5.29 1.44 13.38
N ASN A 73 6.24 2.27 12.91
CA ASN A 73 6.04 3.72 12.94
C ASN A 73 4.88 4.04 11.99
N ARG A 74 4.01 4.96 12.37
CA ARG A 74 2.86 5.38 11.57
C ARG A 74 2.68 6.88 11.56
N ALA A 75 3.59 7.62 12.20
CA ALA A 75 3.59 9.07 12.20
C ALA A 75 4.42 9.58 11.01
N THR A 76 3.91 10.59 10.32
CA THR A 76 4.60 11.34 9.28
C THR A 76 4.74 12.79 9.73
N MET A 77 5.52 13.61 9.03
CA MET A 77 5.59 15.04 9.33
C MET A 77 4.22 15.75 9.23
N ALA A 78 3.30 15.21 8.42
CA ALA A 78 2.00 15.80 8.14
C ALA A 78 0.85 15.22 8.96
N GLY A 79 1.04 14.12 9.70
CA GLY A 79 -0.06 13.41 10.36
C GLY A 79 0.29 11.99 10.82
N PHE A 80 -0.71 11.12 10.94
CA PHE A 80 -0.49 9.72 11.32
C PHE A 80 -1.49 8.74 10.71
N TRP A 81 -1.04 7.52 10.46
CA TRP A 81 -1.85 6.41 9.97
C TRP A 81 -2.40 5.57 11.14
N LYS A 82 -3.71 5.33 11.15
CA LYS A 82 -4.38 4.47 12.14
C LYS A 82 -4.99 3.26 11.45
N ALA A 83 -4.81 2.07 12.01
CA ALA A 83 -5.48 0.88 11.50
C ALA A 83 -6.97 0.94 11.81
N ILE A 84 -7.78 0.51 10.84
CA ILE A 84 -9.23 0.39 10.98
C ILE A 84 -9.67 -1.01 10.61
N GLY A 85 -10.73 -1.49 11.27
CA GLY A 85 -11.28 -2.82 11.04
C GLY A 85 -10.35 -3.96 11.48
N ARG A 86 -10.72 -5.18 11.09
CA ARG A 86 -9.91 -6.39 11.30
C ARG A 86 -9.06 -6.68 10.07
N ASP A 87 -7.89 -7.25 10.28
CA ASP A 87 -7.04 -7.71 9.19
C ASP A 87 -7.78 -8.81 8.40
N LYS A 88 -7.74 -8.72 7.06
CA LYS A 88 -8.38 -9.68 6.16
C LYS A 88 -7.31 -10.66 5.66
N ALA A 89 -7.54 -11.95 5.83
CA ALA A 89 -6.69 -12.98 5.25
C ALA A 89 -6.83 -13.01 3.73
N VAL A 90 -5.70 -13.17 3.03
CA VAL A 90 -5.63 -13.28 1.57
C VAL A 90 -5.16 -14.69 1.22
N TYR A 91 -5.94 -15.39 0.41
CA TYR A 91 -5.69 -16.78 0.01
C TYR A 91 -5.39 -16.87 -1.49
N ASP A 92 -4.65 -17.90 -1.90
CA ASP A 92 -4.51 -18.32 -3.29
C ASP A 92 -4.80 -19.83 -3.32
N LYS A 93 -5.87 -20.24 -4.00
CA LYS A 93 -6.33 -21.65 -4.05
C LYS A 93 -6.32 -22.33 -2.67
N ALA A 94 -6.90 -21.65 -1.67
CA ALA A 94 -6.97 -22.05 -0.26
C ALA A 94 -5.66 -21.99 0.56
N LYS A 95 -4.53 -21.63 -0.04
CA LYS A 95 -3.28 -21.36 0.70
C LYS A 95 -3.26 -19.92 1.19
N LEU A 96 -3.07 -19.69 2.50
CA LEU A 96 -2.85 -18.35 3.03
C LEU A 96 -1.56 -17.77 2.45
N ILE A 97 -1.65 -16.65 1.73
CA ILE A 97 -0.50 -15.98 1.10
C ILE A 97 -0.19 -14.61 1.72
N GLY A 98 -1.09 -14.04 2.51
CA GLY A 98 -0.83 -12.79 3.21
C GLY A 98 -2.01 -12.25 4.01
N MET A 99 -1.83 -11.06 4.56
CA MET A 99 -2.84 -10.34 5.34
C MET A 99 -2.97 -8.92 4.80
N ARG A 100 -4.21 -8.46 4.60
CA ARG A 100 -4.54 -7.09 4.21
C ARG A 100 -4.96 -6.29 5.44
N LYS A 101 -4.28 -5.17 5.67
CA LYS A 101 -4.58 -4.23 6.75
C LYS A 101 -5.01 -2.90 6.15
N THR A 102 -6.17 -2.40 6.56
CA THR A 102 -6.67 -1.08 6.12
C THR A 102 -6.24 -0.02 7.12
N LEU A 103 -5.64 1.07 6.61
CA LEU A 103 -5.26 2.22 7.43
C LEU A 103 -5.96 3.49 6.93
N VAL A 104 -6.26 4.40 7.84
CA VAL A 104 -6.76 5.75 7.56
C VAL A 104 -5.70 6.75 7.99
N PHE A 105 -5.40 7.72 7.13
CA PHE A 105 -4.54 8.84 7.47
C PHE A 105 -5.32 9.95 8.18
N TYR A 106 -4.73 10.50 9.24
CA TYR A 106 -5.23 11.68 9.94
C TYR A 106 -4.19 12.80 9.78
N LYS A 107 -4.59 13.93 9.19
CA LYS A 107 -3.73 15.10 8.97
C LYS A 107 -3.65 15.97 10.24
N GLY A 108 -2.46 16.45 10.58
CA GLY A 108 -2.24 17.35 11.72
C GLY A 108 -2.31 16.66 13.09
N ARG A 109 -2.31 17.47 14.16
CA ARG A 109 -2.47 17.02 15.56
C ARG A 109 -3.93 16.95 16.02
N ILE A 110 -4.88 17.36 15.17
CA ILE A 110 -6.29 17.54 15.50
C ILE A 110 -7.14 16.85 14.43
N VAL A 111 -8.17 16.13 14.87
CA VAL A 111 -9.00 15.21 14.10
C VAL A 111 -9.94 15.99 13.16
N TYR A 112 -9.42 16.48 12.04
CA TYR A 112 -10.27 16.87 10.91
C TYR A 112 -10.11 15.84 9.80
N GLU A 113 -11.22 15.21 9.47
CA GLU A 113 -11.33 13.97 8.71
C GLU A 113 -11.06 14.17 7.22
N LEU A 114 -9.80 14.05 6.81
CA LEU A 114 -9.43 13.81 5.41
C LEU A 114 -9.11 12.32 5.26
N ARG A 115 -10.07 11.54 4.77
CA ARG A 115 -9.88 10.11 4.48
C ARG A 115 -9.08 9.97 3.18
N CYS A 116 -7.82 9.59 3.29
CA CYS A 116 -7.09 8.97 2.18
C CYS A 116 -7.12 7.45 2.38
N CYS A 117 -7.77 6.74 1.46
CA CYS A 117 -7.70 5.29 1.37
C CYS A 117 -6.48 4.95 0.52
N CYS A 118 -5.39 4.52 1.16
CA CYS A 118 -4.24 3.96 0.45
C CYS A 118 -4.19 2.46 0.71
N HIS A 119 -4.08 1.68 -0.36
CA HIS A 119 -3.89 0.24 -0.26
C HIS A 119 -2.39 -0.03 -0.12
N PHE A 120 -2.00 -0.42 1.09
CA PHE A 120 -0.61 -0.73 1.39
C PHE A 120 -0.27 -2.15 1.00
N ILE A 121 0.74 -2.28 0.14
CA ILE A 121 1.40 -3.56 -0.12
C ILE A 121 2.71 -3.53 0.66
N SER A 122 2.67 -4.03 1.88
CA SER A 122 3.82 -3.98 2.78
C SER A 122 4.81 -5.10 2.51
N MET A 123 6.07 -4.74 2.28
CA MET A 123 7.22 -5.66 2.24
C MET A 123 7.72 -5.99 3.66
#